data_AF-A0A5U1FAB2-F1
#
_entry.id   AF-A0A5U1FAB2-F1
#
_cell.length_a   1.000
_cell.length_b   1.000
_cell.length_c   1.000
_cell.angle_alpha   90.00
_cell.angle_beta   90.00
_cell.angle_gamma   90.00
#
_symmetry.space_group_name_H-M   'P 1'
#
loop_
_entity.id
_entity.type
_entity.pdbx_description
1 polymer ?
#
loop_
_entity_poly.entity_id
_entity_poly.type
_entity_poly.pdbx_seq_one_letter_code
_entity_poly.pdbx_strand_id
1 'polypeptide(L)'
;MNFNSIFSPEGSDGLNACIGGDNIHDFYSYAEGYFNAANHLCDKVISERLTGDLDIVILPILYSVRHGIELALKAHLLNLRECNIEISDNDAYGHDINTLWSYLKDKTPRDPRFTDIISSIDHIISEMAKLDPTAQEFRYPTRTDNNQTIPNRKLINYLALQLIITELTSKLKCLLNESECYIAEYRTETRTKELNREQLSELSILLPNHETWKDESSDFSIKKSEFIEKYHLSSNAFSRAIKLIERHREFAGNIEIESDISIFDSDIIAAMMNNHNSRKCEVNDKPTSGIVKISDIVVSNEFPEHDFFQTIKDRISIDDIIKMETICHMALKGEYSEFFNDRLQTNLEKINNASDEEKEKIKYDTFIHQYSKTTFLNDFKSGLRLIGRPTLAAIIN
;
A
#
# COMPACT_ATOMS: atom_id res chain seq x y z
N MET A 1 36.64 19.68 30.27
CA MET A 1 35.58 19.90 29.27
C MET A 1 34.69 18.68 29.29
N ASN A 2 33.43 18.81 29.68
CA ASN A 2 32.45 17.74 29.44
C ASN A 2 32.19 17.74 27.94
N PHE A 3 32.65 16.71 27.23
CA PHE A 3 32.16 16.46 25.88
C PHE A 3 30.72 15.97 26.02
N ASN A 4 29.77 16.73 25.48
CA ASN A 4 28.42 16.20 25.28
C ASN A 4 28.55 15.00 24.34
N SER A 5 28.18 13.82 24.84
CA SER A 5 28.15 12.61 24.03
C SER A 5 27.15 12.79 22.89
N ILE A 6 27.51 12.40 21.67
CA ILE A 6 26.56 12.33 20.54
C ILE A 6 25.44 11.30 20.77
N PHE A 7 25.56 10.46 21.81
CA PHE A 7 24.55 9.51 22.25
C PHE A 7 23.74 10.01 23.46
N SER A 8 23.85 11.29 23.81
CA SER A 8 23.02 11.91 24.85
C SER A 8 21.79 12.57 24.22
N PRO A 9 20.57 12.28 24.70
CA PRO A 9 19.34 12.93 24.21
C PRO A 9 19.15 14.36 24.76
N GLU A 10 20.04 14.82 25.63
CA GLU A 10 19.90 16.11 26.32
C GLU A 10 20.12 17.31 25.39
N GLY A 11 19.22 18.29 25.47
CA GLY A 11 19.37 19.58 24.79
C GLY A 11 19.01 19.59 23.29
N SER A 12 18.54 18.47 22.74
CA SER A 12 18.03 18.40 21.37
C SER A 12 16.53 18.69 21.36
N ASP A 13 16.12 19.84 20.83
CA ASP A 13 14.72 20.24 20.64
C ASP A 13 14.04 19.37 19.56
N GLY A 14 13.73 18.11 19.90
CA GLY A 14 13.16 17.12 18.97
C GLY A 14 14.14 16.51 17.96
N LEU A 15 15.43 16.83 18.03
CA LEU A 15 16.46 16.35 17.10
C LEU A 15 17.16 15.06 17.56
N ASN A 16 16.41 14.10 18.08
CA ASN A 16 16.92 12.78 18.47
C ASN A 16 16.54 11.71 17.45
N ALA A 17 17.54 11.01 16.91
CA ALA A 17 17.33 9.82 16.09
C ALA A 17 17.53 8.55 16.94
N CYS A 18 16.66 7.55 16.75
CA CYS A 18 16.82 6.24 17.38
C CYS A 18 17.63 5.32 16.47
N ILE A 19 18.76 4.81 16.96
CA ILE A 19 19.57 3.80 16.27
C ILE A 19 19.41 2.45 17.00
N GLY A 20 18.92 1.42 16.30
CA GLY A 20 18.57 0.11 16.88
C GLY A 20 17.13 0.00 17.44
N GLY A 21 16.74 -1.22 17.84
CA GLY A 21 15.42 -1.56 18.38
C GLY A 21 14.44 -2.14 17.36
N ASP A 22 13.29 -2.62 17.85
CA ASP A 22 12.37 -3.47 17.05
C ASP A 22 11.55 -2.72 15.98
N ASN A 23 11.66 -1.40 15.85
CA ASN A 23 10.61 -0.62 15.19
C ASN A 23 10.91 -0.07 13.79
N ILE A 24 12.16 0.06 13.29
CA ILE A 24 12.42 0.79 12.01
C ILE A 24 13.64 0.28 11.19
N HIS A 25 14.34 -0.80 11.58
CA HIS A 25 15.62 -1.16 10.95
C HIS A 25 15.54 -2.30 9.93
N ASP A 26 14.75 -2.11 8.87
CA ASP A 26 14.71 -3.03 7.74
C ASP A 26 15.54 -2.54 6.54
N PHE A 27 15.75 -3.42 5.55
CA PHE A 27 16.49 -3.11 4.33
C PHE A 27 15.86 -1.95 3.54
N TYR A 28 14.54 -1.80 3.58
CA TYR A 28 13.83 -0.74 2.86
C TYR A 28 14.12 0.64 3.45
N SER A 29 13.97 0.77 4.77
CA SER A 29 14.21 2.02 5.51
C SER A 29 15.67 2.46 5.35
N TYR A 30 16.60 1.51 5.35
CA TYR A 30 18.01 1.82 5.09
C TYR A 30 18.21 2.27 3.64
N ALA A 31 17.62 1.57 2.65
CA ALA A 31 17.71 1.98 1.26
C ALA A 31 17.20 3.41 1.03
N GLU A 32 16.02 3.74 1.60
CA GLU A 32 15.43 5.08 1.53
C GLU A 32 16.36 6.13 2.16
N GLY A 33 16.97 5.83 3.31
CA GLY A 33 17.96 6.70 3.95
C GLY A 33 19.17 7.02 3.04
N TYR A 34 19.73 6.02 2.36
CA TYR A 34 20.85 6.20 1.45
C TYR A 34 20.48 6.99 0.19
N PHE A 35 19.30 6.75 -0.39
CA PHE A 35 18.82 7.53 -1.52
C PHE A 35 18.53 8.99 -1.14
N ASN A 36 17.91 9.22 0.02
CA ASN A 36 17.67 10.57 0.54
C ASN A 36 18.98 11.32 0.79
N ALA A 37 19.99 10.66 1.35
CA ALA A 37 21.32 11.25 1.53
C ALA A 37 21.95 11.64 0.19
N ALA A 38 21.89 10.75 -0.82
CA ALA A 38 22.41 11.03 -2.16
C ALA A 38 21.70 12.22 -2.83
N ASN A 39 20.36 12.25 -2.77
CA ASN A 39 19.56 13.35 -3.30
C ASN A 39 19.89 14.68 -2.60
N HIS A 40 19.86 14.73 -1.26
CA HIS A 40 20.16 15.95 -0.52
C HIS A 40 21.58 16.50 -0.81
N LEU A 41 22.58 15.62 -0.93
CA LEU A 41 23.94 16.03 -1.29
C LEU A 41 24.00 16.57 -2.73
N CYS A 42 23.33 15.90 -3.68
CA CYS A 42 23.28 16.35 -5.07
C CYS A 42 22.58 17.70 -5.20
N ASP A 43 21.41 17.85 -4.56
CA ASP A 43 20.62 19.08 -4.51
C ASP A 43 21.41 20.25 -3.95
N LYS A 44 22.15 20.02 -2.86
CA LYS A 44 23.00 21.03 -2.24
C LYS A 44 24.12 21.48 -3.19
N VAL A 45 24.84 20.55 -3.81
CA VAL A 45 25.91 20.89 -4.77
C VAL A 45 25.38 21.71 -5.94
N ILE A 46 24.21 21.35 -6.48
CA ILE A 46 23.58 22.04 -7.61
C ILE A 46 23.08 23.42 -7.21
N SER A 47 22.31 23.52 -6.13
CA SER A 47 21.64 24.75 -5.69
C SER A 47 22.63 25.81 -5.18
N GLU A 48 23.64 25.41 -4.41
CA GLU A 48 24.65 26.32 -3.86
C GLU A 48 25.85 26.52 -4.80
N ARG A 49 25.87 25.85 -5.97
CA ARG A 49 26.96 25.91 -6.96
C ARG A 49 28.33 25.64 -6.34
N LEU A 50 28.44 24.53 -5.58
CA LEU A 50 29.66 24.12 -4.87
C LEU A 50 30.73 23.57 -5.83
N THR A 51 31.22 24.42 -6.74
CA THR A 51 32.14 24.04 -7.82
C THR A 51 33.49 23.51 -7.32
N GLY A 52 33.92 23.93 -6.12
CA GLY A 52 35.14 23.42 -5.47
C GLY A 52 35.02 22.01 -4.90
N ASP A 53 33.79 21.53 -4.67
CA ASP A 53 33.53 20.26 -4.00
C ASP A 53 33.10 19.15 -4.97
N LEU A 54 32.95 19.46 -6.27
CA LEU A 54 32.45 18.52 -7.29
C LEU A 54 33.22 17.20 -7.29
N ASP A 55 34.55 17.27 -7.28
CA ASP A 55 35.41 16.08 -7.34
C ASP A 55 35.57 15.39 -5.98
N ILE A 56 35.17 16.05 -4.88
CA ILE A 56 35.28 15.54 -3.51
C ILE A 56 34.02 14.77 -3.12
N VAL A 57 32.85 15.31 -3.45
CA VAL A 57 31.55 14.82 -2.97
C VAL A 57 30.94 13.78 -3.92
N ILE A 58 31.38 13.72 -5.17
CA ILE A 58 30.80 12.80 -6.16
C ILE A 58 30.88 11.32 -5.76
N LEU A 59 32.02 10.86 -5.22
CA LEU A 59 32.18 9.45 -4.82
C LEU A 59 31.28 9.08 -3.63
N PRO A 60 31.16 9.90 -2.55
CA PRO A 60 30.15 9.69 -1.51
C PRO A 60 28.70 9.63 -2.02
N ILE A 61 28.34 10.45 -3.02
CA ILE A 61 26.99 10.40 -3.64
C ILE A 61 26.80 9.06 -4.35
N LEU A 62 27.72 8.67 -5.23
CA LEU A 62 27.64 7.42 -5.97
C LEU A 62 27.62 6.20 -5.04
N TYR A 63 28.44 6.21 -4.00
CA TYR A 63 28.45 5.16 -2.98
C TYR A 63 27.08 5.04 -2.30
N SER A 64 26.47 6.16 -1.92
CA SER A 64 25.13 6.17 -1.30
C SER A 64 24.08 5.59 -2.24
N VAL A 65 24.06 6.01 -3.51
CA VAL A 65 23.14 5.47 -4.53
C VAL A 65 23.34 3.96 -4.69
N ARG A 66 24.59 3.54 -4.85
CA ARG A 66 24.96 2.14 -5.05
C ARG A 66 24.56 1.27 -3.85
N HIS A 67 24.72 1.77 -2.63
CA HIS A 67 24.32 1.02 -1.44
C HIS A 67 22.79 1.00 -1.26
N GLY A 68 22.10 2.10 -1.58
CA GLY A 68 20.64 2.13 -1.65
C GLY A 68 20.07 1.09 -2.62
N ILE A 69 20.68 0.92 -3.80
CA ILE A 69 20.31 -0.14 -4.76
C ILE A 69 20.46 -1.51 -4.11
N GLU A 70 21.64 -1.85 -3.55
CA GLU A 70 21.86 -3.16 -2.93
C GLU A 70 20.77 -3.48 -1.91
N LEU A 71 20.52 -2.57 -0.97
CA LEU A 71 19.54 -2.77 0.09
C LEU A 71 18.11 -2.92 -0.45
N ALA A 72 17.73 -2.14 -1.46
CA ALA A 72 16.42 -2.26 -2.10
C ALA A 72 16.25 -3.62 -2.82
N LEU A 73 17.28 -4.10 -3.52
CA LEU A 73 17.25 -5.43 -4.15
C LEU A 73 17.10 -6.53 -3.10
N LYS A 74 17.82 -6.43 -1.98
CA LYS A 74 17.72 -7.38 -0.86
C LYS A 74 16.34 -7.38 -0.22
N ALA A 75 15.77 -6.20 0.02
CA ALA A 75 14.42 -6.06 0.55
C ALA A 75 13.39 -6.77 -0.35
N HIS A 76 13.45 -6.55 -1.67
CA HIS A 76 12.55 -7.23 -2.61
C HIS A 76 12.71 -8.75 -2.59
N LEU A 77 13.94 -9.27 -2.65
CA LEU A 77 14.20 -10.71 -2.61
C LEU A 77 13.69 -11.36 -1.32
N LEU A 78 13.88 -10.70 -0.16
CA LEU A 78 13.35 -11.19 1.11
C LEU A 78 11.83 -11.14 1.16
N ASN A 79 11.21 -10.13 0.55
CA ASN A 79 9.76 -10.08 0.38
C ASN A 79 9.24 -11.25 -0.47
N LEU A 80 9.95 -11.65 -1.54
CA LEU A 80 9.57 -12.82 -2.32
C LEU A 80 9.65 -14.13 -1.52
N ARG A 81 10.57 -14.23 -0.55
CA ARG A 81 10.70 -15.40 0.35
C ARG A 81 9.40 -15.61 1.17
N GLU A 82 8.74 -14.54 1.59
CA GLU A 82 7.42 -14.59 2.26
C GLU A 82 6.31 -15.19 1.36
N CYS A 83 6.51 -15.16 0.04
CA CYS A 83 5.61 -15.77 -0.94
C CYS A 83 5.99 -17.22 -1.31
N ASN A 84 6.74 -17.92 -0.43
CA ASN A 84 7.30 -19.26 -0.66
C ASN A 84 8.15 -19.38 -1.94
N ILE A 85 8.73 -18.28 -2.42
CA ILE A 85 9.71 -18.33 -3.50
C ILE A 85 11.06 -18.70 -2.89
N GLU A 86 11.71 -19.71 -3.46
CA GLU A 86 13.00 -20.18 -2.96
C GLU A 86 14.12 -19.18 -3.27
N ILE A 87 14.54 -18.47 -2.22
CA ILE A 87 15.64 -17.51 -2.20
C ILE A 87 16.66 -18.02 -1.18
N SER A 88 17.90 -18.32 -1.58
CA SER A 88 18.94 -18.71 -0.62
C SER A 88 19.58 -17.50 0.05
N ASP A 89 20.21 -17.68 1.22
CA ASP A 89 20.89 -16.57 1.88
C ASP A 89 22.07 -16.03 1.05
N ASN A 90 22.73 -16.89 0.26
CA ASN A 90 23.78 -16.44 -0.66
C ASN A 90 23.21 -15.51 -1.75
N ASP A 91 21.96 -15.73 -2.18
CA ASP A 91 21.29 -14.93 -3.20
C ASP A 91 20.77 -13.60 -2.64
N ALA A 92 20.47 -13.53 -1.34
CA ALA A 92 19.91 -12.34 -0.70
C ALA A 92 20.92 -11.50 0.09
N TYR A 93 22.06 -12.04 0.52
CA TYR A 93 23.02 -11.32 1.38
C TYR A 93 24.35 -10.98 0.70
N GLY A 94 24.59 -11.44 -0.53
CA GLY A 94 25.74 -11.03 -1.32
C GLY A 94 25.82 -9.50 -1.51
N HIS A 95 27.02 -8.98 -1.77
CA HIS A 95 27.23 -7.56 -2.05
C HIS A 95 27.28 -7.25 -3.54
N ASP A 96 27.43 -8.24 -4.42
CA ASP A 96 27.57 -8.01 -5.86
C ASP A 96 26.23 -7.62 -6.50
N ILE A 97 26.11 -6.38 -6.98
CA ILE A 97 24.85 -5.87 -7.54
C ILE A 97 24.44 -6.62 -8.81
N ASN A 98 25.39 -7.02 -9.67
CA ASN A 98 25.05 -7.75 -10.89
C ASN A 98 24.41 -9.10 -10.57
N THR A 99 24.94 -9.79 -9.56
CA THR A 99 24.43 -11.06 -9.05
C THR A 99 23.04 -10.86 -8.45
N LEU A 100 22.89 -9.90 -7.52
CA LEU A 100 21.58 -9.57 -6.93
C LEU A 100 20.53 -9.22 -7.99
N TRP A 101 20.90 -8.40 -8.98
CA TRP A 101 20.00 -7.97 -10.04
C TRP A 101 19.60 -9.12 -10.97
N SER A 102 20.54 -9.99 -11.32
CA SER A 102 20.26 -11.18 -12.14
C SER A 102 19.32 -12.13 -11.41
N TYR A 103 19.55 -12.36 -10.10
CA TYR A 103 18.67 -13.16 -9.28
C TYR A 103 17.29 -12.54 -9.11
N LEU A 104 17.20 -11.23 -8.90
CA LEU A 104 15.92 -10.53 -8.84
C LEU A 104 15.12 -10.79 -10.12
N LYS A 105 15.71 -10.56 -11.30
CA LYS A 105 15.02 -10.79 -12.58
C LYS A 105 14.60 -12.25 -12.80
N ASP A 106 15.35 -13.22 -12.29
CA ASP A 106 15.02 -14.64 -12.38
C ASP A 106 13.88 -15.04 -11.43
N LYS A 107 13.92 -14.54 -10.19
CA LYS A 107 13.03 -14.97 -9.10
C LYS A 107 11.74 -14.18 -9.01
N THR A 108 11.73 -12.92 -9.46
CA THR A 108 10.53 -12.10 -9.46
C THR A 108 9.48 -12.72 -10.41
N PRO A 109 8.25 -12.98 -9.94
CA PRO A 109 7.18 -13.47 -10.79
C PRO A 109 6.97 -12.56 -12.00
N ARG A 110 6.53 -13.15 -13.12
CA ARG A 110 6.12 -12.41 -14.33
C ARG A 110 4.75 -11.76 -14.12
N ASP A 111 4.67 -10.89 -13.14
CA ASP A 111 3.52 -10.07 -12.81
C ASP A 111 3.71 -8.67 -13.42
N PRO A 112 2.67 -8.07 -14.05
CA PRO A 112 2.73 -6.71 -14.58
C PRO A 112 3.20 -5.66 -13.56
N ARG A 113 2.89 -5.84 -12.27
CA ARG A 113 3.33 -4.95 -11.17
C ARG A 113 4.84 -4.77 -11.13
N PHE A 114 5.59 -5.83 -11.45
CA PHE A 114 7.05 -5.83 -11.40
C PHE A 114 7.69 -5.62 -12.75
N THR A 115 7.13 -6.20 -13.81
CA THR A 115 7.79 -6.30 -15.12
C THR A 115 8.14 -4.94 -15.71
N ASP A 116 7.22 -3.97 -15.62
CA ASP A 116 7.41 -2.62 -16.16
C ASP A 116 8.44 -1.83 -15.34
N ILE A 117 8.41 -1.99 -14.01
CA ILE A 117 9.36 -1.32 -13.11
C ILE A 117 10.76 -1.84 -13.37
N ILE A 118 10.95 -3.16 -13.36
CA ILE A 118 12.24 -3.82 -13.59
C ILE A 118 12.83 -3.42 -14.93
N SER A 119 12.01 -3.42 -15.99
CA SER A 119 12.45 -3.05 -17.33
C SER A 119 12.91 -1.58 -17.41
N SER A 120 12.22 -0.67 -16.70
CA SER A 120 12.55 0.76 -16.73
C SER A 120 13.91 1.09 -16.09
N ILE A 121 14.33 0.35 -15.06
CA ILE A 121 15.57 0.62 -14.31
C ILE A 121 16.74 -0.31 -14.65
N ASP A 122 16.53 -1.33 -15.50
CA ASP A 122 17.55 -2.33 -15.85
C ASP A 122 18.87 -1.70 -16.35
N HIS A 123 18.75 -0.68 -17.20
CA HIS A 123 19.92 0.00 -17.75
C HIS A 123 20.72 0.77 -16.68
N ILE A 124 20.04 1.45 -15.76
CA ILE A 124 20.66 2.24 -14.67
C ILE A 124 21.38 1.32 -13.70
N ILE A 125 20.71 0.25 -13.26
CA ILE A 125 21.29 -0.73 -12.31
C ILE A 125 22.49 -1.41 -12.96
N SER A 126 22.37 -1.82 -14.23
CA SER A 126 23.47 -2.44 -14.97
C SER A 126 24.67 -1.51 -15.16
N GLU A 127 24.45 -0.21 -15.37
CA GLU A 127 25.53 0.77 -15.44
C GLU A 127 26.22 0.92 -14.08
N MET A 128 25.45 1.10 -13.01
CA MET A 128 26.00 1.23 -11.66
C MET A 128 26.78 -0.02 -11.24
N ALA A 129 26.28 -1.21 -11.56
CA ALA A 129 26.93 -2.48 -11.24
C ALA A 129 28.23 -2.70 -12.03
N LYS A 130 28.39 -2.09 -13.21
CA LYS A 130 29.67 -2.05 -13.95
C LYS A 130 30.66 -1.07 -13.33
N LEU A 131 30.18 0.01 -12.73
CA LEU A 131 31.02 1.03 -12.10
C LEU A 131 31.56 0.59 -10.74
N ASP A 132 30.73 -0.04 -9.91
CA ASP A 132 31.12 -0.51 -8.58
C ASP A 132 30.39 -1.82 -8.19
N PRO A 133 30.84 -2.96 -8.72
CA PRO A 133 30.19 -4.25 -8.45
C PRO A 133 30.22 -4.62 -6.96
N THR A 134 31.37 -4.41 -6.29
CA THR A 134 31.66 -4.95 -4.95
C THR A 134 31.57 -3.94 -3.81
N ALA A 135 31.03 -2.74 -4.07
CA ALA A 135 31.00 -1.61 -3.14
C ALA A 135 32.38 -1.06 -2.76
N GLN A 136 33.43 -1.31 -3.54
CA GLN A 136 34.79 -0.89 -3.22
C GLN A 136 35.26 0.29 -4.07
N GLU A 137 34.78 0.39 -5.31
CA GLU A 137 35.34 1.31 -6.30
C GLU A 137 35.11 2.78 -5.93
N PHE A 138 33.97 3.08 -5.28
CA PHE A 138 33.67 4.44 -4.82
C PHE A 138 34.24 4.78 -3.44
N ARG A 139 34.75 3.80 -2.68
CA ARG A 139 35.28 4.04 -1.32
C ARG A 139 36.77 4.32 -1.29
N TYR A 140 37.53 3.63 -2.13
CA TYR A 140 38.98 3.67 -2.10
C TYR A 140 39.54 4.18 -3.43
N PRO A 141 40.60 5.01 -3.42
CA PRO A 141 41.25 5.47 -4.65
C PRO A 141 42.06 4.35 -5.33
N THR A 142 42.47 3.33 -4.58
CA THR A 142 43.24 2.17 -5.06
C THR A 142 42.69 0.88 -4.50
N ARG A 143 42.80 -0.19 -5.28
CA ARG A 143 42.45 -1.56 -4.90
C ARG A 143 43.61 -2.22 -4.15
N THR A 144 43.37 -3.41 -3.61
CA THR A 144 44.38 -4.23 -2.91
C THR A 144 45.54 -4.69 -3.80
N ASP A 145 45.36 -4.68 -5.13
CA ASP A 145 46.39 -4.95 -6.13
C ASP A 145 47.19 -3.69 -6.54
N ASN A 146 47.00 -2.57 -5.84
CA ASN A 146 47.57 -1.24 -6.10
C ASN A 146 47.12 -0.58 -7.43
N ASN A 147 46.17 -1.16 -8.15
CA ASN A 147 45.57 -0.49 -9.31
C ASN A 147 44.55 0.57 -8.87
N GLN A 148 44.37 1.62 -9.68
CA GLN A 148 43.29 2.59 -9.46
C GLN A 148 41.92 1.92 -9.59
N THR A 149 40.98 2.29 -8.73
CA THR A 149 39.60 1.76 -8.77
C THR A 149 38.87 2.13 -10.05
N ILE A 150 38.98 3.41 -10.45
CA ILE A 150 38.44 3.93 -11.71
C ILE A 150 39.61 4.42 -12.59
N PRO A 151 40.21 3.55 -13.42
CA PRO A 151 41.48 3.81 -14.11
C PRO A 151 41.40 4.79 -15.29
N ASN A 152 40.21 5.29 -15.64
CA ASN A 152 39.98 6.21 -16.75
C ASN A 152 39.25 7.47 -16.28
N ARG A 153 39.56 8.63 -16.90
CA ARG A 153 38.81 9.87 -16.67
C ARG A 153 37.34 9.66 -17.03
N LYS A 154 36.46 9.76 -16.04
CA LYS A 154 35.01 9.81 -16.21
C LYS A 154 34.51 11.16 -15.72
N LEU A 155 33.71 11.83 -16.54
CA LEU A 155 33.03 13.06 -16.15
C LEU A 155 31.59 12.71 -15.77
N ILE A 156 31.14 13.18 -14.62
CA ILE A 156 29.76 13.01 -14.19
C ILE A 156 29.07 14.36 -14.21
N ASN A 157 27.96 14.42 -14.93
CA ASN A 157 27.09 15.59 -14.94
C ASN A 157 26.13 15.51 -13.76
N TYR A 158 26.29 16.41 -12.79
CA TYR A 158 25.43 16.47 -11.60
C TYR A 158 23.95 16.64 -11.93
N LEU A 159 23.59 17.38 -12.98
CA LEU A 159 22.19 17.54 -13.37
C LEU A 159 21.59 16.23 -13.90
N ALA A 160 22.35 15.48 -14.69
CA ALA A 160 21.92 14.16 -15.16
C ALA A 160 21.87 13.14 -14.00
N LEU A 161 22.85 13.20 -13.10
CA LEU A 161 22.89 12.36 -11.92
C LEU A 161 21.65 12.57 -11.03
N GLN A 162 21.27 13.82 -10.76
CA GLN A 162 20.08 14.13 -9.96
C GLN A 162 18.80 13.51 -10.55
N LEU A 163 18.62 13.61 -11.88
CA LEU A 163 17.47 13.00 -12.57
C LEU A 163 17.47 11.48 -12.42
N ILE A 164 18.63 10.84 -12.62
CA ILE A 164 18.78 9.39 -12.49
C ILE A 164 18.51 8.93 -11.05
N ILE A 165 19.06 9.62 -10.04
CA ILE A 165 18.83 9.25 -8.62
C ILE A 165 17.35 9.39 -8.29
N THR A 166 16.70 10.48 -8.73
CA THR A 166 15.26 10.70 -8.50
C THR A 166 14.42 9.59 -9.12
N GLU A 167 14.67 9.27 -10.40
CA GLU A 167 13.96 8.21 -11.12
C GLU A 167 14.16 6.85 -10.45
N LEU A 168 15.42 6.49 -10.19
CA LEU A 168 15.78 5.22 -9.57
C LEU A 168 15.14 5.06 -8.18
N THR A 169 15.21 6.11 -7.34
CA THR A 169 14.61 6.11 -6.00
C THR A 169 13.10 5.90 -6.08
N SER A 170 12.43 6.63 -6.99
CA SER A 170 10.99 6.49 -7.21
C SER A 170 10.62 5.08 -7.66
N LYS A 171 11.36 4.52 -8.63
CA LYS A 171 11.07 3.18 -9.17
C LYS A 171 11.34 2.06 -8.18
N LEU A 172 12.42 2.13 -7.40
CA LEU A 172 12.70 1.15 -6.34
C LEU A 172 11.68 1.24 -5.21
N LYS A 173 11.22 2.46 -4.85
CA LYS A 173 10.11 2.62 -3.91
C LYS A 173 8.84 1.97 -4.42
N CYS A 174 8.49 2.19 -5.69
CA CYS A 174 7.37 1.49 -6.32
C CYS A 174 7.55 -0.03 -6.27
N LEU A 175 8.73 -0.56 -6.62
CA LEU A 175 9.02 -1.99 -6.58
C LEU A 175 8.74 -2.59 -5.19
N LEU A 176 9.18 -1.92 -4.14
CA LEU A 176 9.04 -2.40 -2.76
C LEU A 176 7.59 -2.32 -2.28
N ASN A 177 6.88 -1.23 -2.58
CA ASN A 177 5.44 -1.14 -2.32
C ASN A 177 4.66 -2.25 -3.05
N GLU A 178 4.95 -2.50 -4.32
CA GLU A 178 4.33 -3.60 -5.08
C GLU A 178 4.67 -4.98 -4.49
N SER A 179 5.84 -5.12 -3.87
CA SER A 179 6.23 -6.35 -3.18
C SER A 179 5.37 -6.59 -1.94
N GLU A 180 5.13 -5.55 -1.14
CA GLU A 180 4.25 -5.62 0.03
C GLU A 180 2.81 -5.94 -0.39
N CYS A 181 2.30 -5.29 -1.43
CA CYS A 181 0.99 -5.60 -2.02
C CYS A 181 0.92 -7.06 -2.48
N TYR A 182 1.97 -7.54 -3.16
CA TYR A 182 2.04 -8.92 -3.63
C TYR A 182 2.07 -9.93 -2.47
N ILE A 183 2.80 -9.64 -1.38
CA ILE A 183 2.79 -10.47 -0.17
C ILE A 183 1.40 -10.48 0.46
N ALA A 184 0.78 -9.31 0.63
CA ALA A 184 -0.54 -9.18 1.20
C ALA A 184 -1.56 -10.00 0.40
N GLU A 185 -1.50 -9.95 -0.94
CA GLU A 185 -2.34 -10.76 -1.81
C GLU A 185 -2.04 -12.25 -1.66
N TYR A 186 -0.77 -12.63 -1.66
CA TYR A 186 -0.34 -14.01 -1.53
C TYR A 186 -0.88 -14.66 -0.25
N ARG A 187 -0.84 -13.91 0.87
CA ARG A 187 -1.35 -14.33 2.19
C ARG A 187 -2.87 -14.56 2.21
N THR A 188 -3.62 -13.99 1.27
CA THR A 188 -5.05 -14.28 1.18
C THR A 188 -5.35 -15.70 0.70
N GLU A 189 -4.39 -16.36 0.05
CA GLU A 189 -4.55 -17.66 -0.61
C GLU A 189 -5.69 -17.71 -1.65
N THR A 190 -6.20 -16.55 -2.08
CA THR A 190 -7.28 -16.42 -3.08
C THR A 190 -6.73 -16.59 -4.49
N ARG A 191 -6.39 -17.85 -4.78
CA ARG A 191 -5.87 -18.31 -6.06
C ARG A 191 -6.19 -19.79 -6.26
N THR A 192 -6.20 -20.21 -7.50
CA THR A 192 -6.18 -21.64 -7.85
C THR A 192 -4.85 -21.97 -8.51
N LYS A 193 -4.66 -23.22 -8.92
CA LYS A 193 -3.48 -23.60 -9.71
C LYS A 193 -3.43 -22.85 -11.06
N GLU A 194 -4.59 -22.54 -11.63
CA GLU A 194 -4.71 -21.95 -12.96
C GLU A 194 -5.01 -20.46 -12.97
N LEU A 195 -5.66 -19.93 -11.92
CA LEU A 195 -6.17 -18.56 -11.87
C LEU A 195 -5.62 -17.78 -10.67
N ASN A 196 -5.22 -16.53 -10.93
CA ASN A 196 -4.86 -15.55 -9.89
C ASN A 196 -6.11 -14.86 -9.31
N ARG A 197 -5.93 -13.98 -8.31
CA ARG A 197 -7.04 -13.25 -7.67
C ARG A 197 -7.83 -12.41 -8.66
N GLU A 198 -7.16 -11.66 -9.53
CA GLU A 198 -7.79 -10.77 -10.50
C GLU A 198 -8.72 -11.54 -11.44
N GLN A 199 -8.27 -12.69 -11.95
CA GLN A 199 -9.07 -13.56 -12.81
C GLN A 199 -10.25 -14.21 -12.05
N LEU A 200 -10.08 -14.55 -10.78
CA LEU A 200 -11.17 -15.04 -9.94
C LEU A 200 -12.21 -13.94 -9.68
N SER A 201 -11.76 -12.70 -9.44
CA SER A 201 -12.63 -11.54 -9.32
C SER A 201 -13.39 -11.30 -10.62
N GLU A 202 -12.70 -11.29 -11.77
CA GLU A 202 -13.33 -11.18 -13.10
C GLU A 202 -14.42 -12.24 -13.29
N LEU A 203 -14.11 -13.50 -12.98
CA LEU A 203 -15.09 -14.59 -13.07
C LEU A 203 -16.29 -14.35 -12.16
N SER A 204 -16.06 -13.94 -10.91
CA SER A 204 -17.15 -13.69 -9.96
C SER A 204 -18.10 -12.58 -10.41
N ILE A 205 -17.57 -11.54 -11.07
CA ILE A 205 -18.36 -10.43 -11.63
C ILE A 205 -19.08 -10.84 -12.92
N LEU A 206 -18.46 -11.72 -13.72
CA LEU A 206 -19.02 -12.19 -14.98
C LEU A 206 -20.27 -13.05 -14.74
N LEU A 207 -20.25 -13.94 -13.76
CA LEU A 207 -21.28 -14.95 -13.53
C LEU A 207 -22.64 -14.33 -13.14
N PRO A 208 -23.78 -14.91 -13.58
CA PRO A 208 -25.10 -14.48 -13.13
C PRO A 208 -25.35 -14.94 -11.69
N ASN A 209 -26.45 -14.44 -11.09
CA ASN A 209 -26.96 -14.92 -9.80
C ASN A 209 -26.93 -16.45 -9.73
N HIS A 210 -26.31 -16.97 -8.67
CA HIS A 210 -26.12 -18.39 -8.42
C HIS A 210 -27.41 -19.22 -8.46
N GLU A 211 -28.54 -18.69 -7.97
CA GLU A 211 -29.83 -19.39 -7.97
C GLU A 211 -30.33 -19.70 -9.38
N THR A 212 -29.95 -18.88 -10.37
CA THR A 212 -30.43 -19.00 -11.76
C THR A 212 -29.64 -20.00 -12.59
N TRP A 213 -28.53 -20.56 -12.09
CA TRP A 213 -27.61 -21.35 -12.93
C TRP A 213 -28.21 -22.62 -13.55
N LYS A 214 -29.31 -23.13 -12.98
CA LYS A 214 -30.05 -24.29 -13.51
C LYS A 214 -31.18 -23.89 -14.46
N ASP A 215 -31.49 -22.61 -14.57
CA ASP A 215 -32.59 -22.12 -15.39
C ASP A 215 -32.19 -22.12 -16.86
N GLU A 216 -33.11 -22.53 -17.74
CA GLU A 216 -32.87 -22.57 -19.18
C GLU A 216 -32.58 -21.19 -19.79
N SER A 217 -33.08 -20.12 -19.18
CA SER A 217 -32.87 -18.73 -19.61
C SER A 217 -31.57 -18.11 -19.08
N SER A 218 -30.83 -18.81 -18.23
CA SER A 218 -29.59 -18.28 -17.65
C SER A 218 -28.45 -18.26 -18.66
N ASP A 219 -27.67 -17.19 -18.66
CA ASP A 219 -26.48 -17.07 -19.49
C ASP A 219 -25.24 -17.79 -18.91
N PHE A 220 -25.40 -18.51 -17.78
CA PHE A 220 -24.32 -19.22 -17.10
C PHE A 220 -23.51 -20.14 -18.02
N SER A 221 -24.18 -20.96 -18.84
CA SER A 221 -23.50 -21.90 -19.74
C SER A 221 -22.64 -21.20 -20.79
N ILE A 222 -23.13 -20.06 -21.29
CA ILE A 222 -22.43 -19.22 -22.27
C ILE A 222 -21.19 -18.60 -21.62
N LYS A 223 -21.37 -17.87 -20.52
CA LYS A 223 -20.28 -17.22 -19.75
C LYS A 223 -19.21 -18.21 -19.28
N LYS A 224 -19.63 -19.40 -18.83
CA LYS A 224 -18.72 -20.49 -18.48
C LYS A 224 -17.85 -20.88 -19.67
N SER A 225 -18.45 -21.06 -20.84
CA SER A 225 -17.74 -21.48 -22.06
C SER A 225 -16.75 -20.40 -22.51
N GLU A 226 -17.19 -19.13 -22.53
CA GLU A 226 -16.35 -17.96 -22.86
C GLU A 226 -15.14 -17.84 -21.93
N PHE A 227 -15.35 -17.97 -20.62
CA PHE A 227 -14.25 -17.85 -19.65
C PHE A 227 -13.27 -19.02 -19.74
N ILE A 228 -13.78 -20.24 -19.95
CA ILE A 228 -12.95 -21.43 -20.18
C ILE A 228 -12.08 -21.26 -21.42
N GLU A 229 -12.65 -20.72 -22.51
CA GLU A 229 -11.91 -20.48 -23.75
C GLU A 229 -10.84 -19.40 -23.56
N LYS A 230 -11.22 -18.25 -22.97
CA LYS A 230 -10.33 -17.11 -22.71
C LYS A 230 -9.06 -17.49 -21.95
N TYR A 231 -9.19 -18.34 -20.92
CA TYR A 231 -8.09 -18.74 -20.04
C TYR A 231 -7.61 -20.18 -20.26
N HIS A 232 -8.07 -20.84 -21.34
CA HIS A 232 -7.70 -22.21 -21.71
C HIS A 232 -7.85 -23.23 -20.56
N LEU A 233 -8.96 -23.15 -19.83
CA LEU A 233 -9.20 -23.95 -18.63
C LEU A 233 -9.78 -25.33 -18.95
N SER A 234 -9.53 -26.30 -18.07
CA SER A 234 -10.34 -27.53 -18.04
C SER A 234 -11.65 -27.30 -17.27
N SER A 235 -12.68 -28.11 -17.53
CA SER A 235 -13.92 -28.03 -16.76
C SER A 235 -13.70 -28.24 -15.24
N ASN A 236 -12.74 -29.10 -14.87
CA ASN A 236 -12.37 -29.33 -13.48
C ASN A 236 -11.69 -28.09 -12.85
N ALA A 237 -10.87 -27.37 -13.61
CA ALA A 237 -10.25 -26.12 -13.14
C ALA A 237 -11.32 -25.04 -12.89
N PHE A 238 -12.26 -24.87 -13.83
CA PHE A 238 -13.41 -23.98 -13.65
C PHE A 238 -14.22 -24.35 -12.39
N SER A 239 -14.54 -25.63 -12.18
CA SER A 239 -15.28 -26.06 -10.98
C SER A 239 -14.53 -25.78 -9.67
N ARG A 240 -13.18 -25.81 -9.66
CA ARG A 240 -12.42 -25.40 -8.47
C ARG A 240 -12.51 -23.90 -8.24
N ALA A 241 -12.45 -23.10 -9.30
CA ALA A 241 -12.61 -21.65 -9.21
C ALA A 241 -13.99 -21.26 -8.64
N ILE A 242 -15.07 -21.89 -9.12
CA ILE A 242 -16.42 -21.68 -8.59
C ILE A 242 -16.50 -21.99 -7.09
N LYS A 243 -15.97 -23.13 -6.64
CA LYS A 243 -15.97 -23.50 -5.22
C LYS A 243 -15.22 -22.51 -4.34
N LEU A 244 -14.18 -21.86 -4.89
CA LEU A 244 -13.45 -20.81 -4.18
C LEU A 244 -14.31 -19.55 -4.10
N ILE A 245 -14.89 -19.11 -5.22
CA ILE A 245 -15.79 -17.95 -5.28
C ILE A 245 -16.94 -18.08 -4.28
N GLU A 246 -17.64 -19.23 -4.27
CA GLU A 246 -18.77 -19.49 -3.36
C GLU A 246 -18.41 -19.39 -1.87
N ARG A 247 -17.14 -19.63 -1.51
CA ARG A 247 -16.64 -19.58 -0.12
C ARG A 247 -16.02 -18.24 0.24
N HIS A 248 -15.69 -17.42 -0.76
CA HIS A 248 -15.01 -16.16 -0.58
C HIS A 248 -16.05 -15.05 -0.45
N ARG A 249 -16.18 -14.45 0.75
CA ARG A 249 -17.25 -13.48 1.08
C ARG A 249 -17.51 -12.40 0.03
N GLU A 250 -16.47 -11.73 -0.46
CA GLU A 250 -16.60 -10.65 -1.45
C GLU A 250 -17.08 -11.20 -2.81
N PHE A 251 -16.40 -12.20 -3.35
CA PHE A 251 -16.71 -12.82 -4.64
C PHE A 251 -18.06 -13.56 -4.64
N ALA A 252 -18.44 -14.19 -3.54
CA ALA A 252 -19.75 -14.80 -3.34
C ALA A 252 -20.86 -13.74 -3.45
N GLY A 253 -20.63 -12.54 -2.90
CA GLY A 253 -21.55 -11.42 -3.04
C GLY A 253 -21.81 -11.04 -4.50
N ASN A 254 -20.81 -11.13 -5.39
CA ASN A 254 -20.98 -10.83 -6.81
C ASN A 254 -21.95 -11.79 -7.53
N ILE A 255 -22.14 -13.00 -7.00
CA ILE A 255 -23.11 -13.98 -7.50
C ILE A 255 -24.37 -14.07 -6.61
N GLU A 256 -24.64 -13.01 -5.83
CA GLU A 256 -25.79 -12.84 -4.93
C GLU A 256 -25.85 -13.83 -3.76
N ILE A 257 -24.70 -14.38 -3.36
CA ILE A 257 -24.55 -15.13 -2.11
C ILE A 257 -24.02 -14.16 -1.03
N GLU A 258 -24.92 -13.63 -0.20
CA GLU A 258 -24.52 -12.70 0.86
C GLU A 258 -23.93 -13.41 2.08
N SER A 259 -22.98 -12.72 2.74
CA SER A 259 -22.49 -13.14 4.05
C SER A 259 -23.53 -12.90 5.15
N ASP A 260 -23.35 -13.60 6.28
CA ASP A 260 -24.16 -13.50 7.49
C ASP A 260 -23.72 -12.35 8.43
N ILE A 261 -22.78 -11.50 7.99
CA ILE A 261 -22.25 -10.41 8.81
C ILE A 261 -23.31 -9.32 8.97
N SER A 262 -23.86 -9.24 10.19
CA SER A 262 -24.77 -8.17 10.60
C SER A 262 -24.02 -6.91 11.04
N ILE A 263 -24.46 -5.75 10.57
CA ILE A 263 -23.91 -4.43 10.92
C ILE A 263 -25.00 -3.43 11.28
N PHE A 264 -25.82 -3.01 10.32
CA PHE A 264 -26.96 -2.15 10.53
C PHE A 264 -28.14 -2.65 9.72
N ASP A 265 -29.35 -2.40 10.22
CA ASP A 265 -30.56 -2.61 9.45
C ASP A 265 -30.61 -1.66 8.24
N SER A 266 -31.30 -2.09 7.18
CA SER A 266 -31.47 -1.31 5.94
C SER A 266 -32.00 0.11 6.19
N ASP A 267 -32.90 0.27 7.16
CA ASP A 267 -33.51 1.56 7.50
C ASP A 267 -32.48 2.54 8.08
N ILE A 268 -31.54 2.04 8.89
CA ILE A 268 -30.47 2.85 9.48
C ILE A 268 -29.51 3.29 8.38
N ILE A 269 -29.13 2.38 7.48
CA ILE A 269 -28.26 2.70 6.34
C ILE A 269 -28.90 3.75 5.43
N ALA A 270 -30.20 3.60 5.13
CA ALA A 270 -30.95 4.59 4.35
C ALA A 270 -31.01 5.96 5.07
N ALA A 271 -31.22 5.96 6.38
CA ALA A 271 -31.21 7.19 7.18
C ALA A 271 -29.84 7.87 7.17
N MET A 272 -28.75 7.10 7.31
CA MET A 272 -27.37 7.60 7.22
C MET A 272 -27.09 8.22 5.84
N MET A 273 -27.47 7.53 4.76
CA MET A 273 -27.28 8.06 3.40
C MET A 273 -28.03 9.37 3.19
N ASN A 274 -29.32 9.42 3.56
CA ASN A 274 -30.16 10.60 3.36
C ASN A 274 -29.65 11.80 4.15
N ASN A 275 -29.28 11.59 5.41
CA ASN A 275 -28.75 12.64 6.27
C ASN A 275 -27.37 13.11 5.80
N HIS A 276 -26.47 12.22 5.39
CA HIS A 276 -25.15 12.59 4.86
C HIS A 276 -25.28 13.38 3.53
N ASN A 277 -26.14 12.95 2.61
CA ASN A 277 -26.38 13.67 1.35
C ASN A 277 -26.98 15.07 1.56
N SER A 278 -27.85 15.26 2.56
CA SER A 278 -28.40 16.58 2.90
C SER A 278 -27.37 17.60 3.40
N ARG A 279 -26.15 17.15 3.77
CA ARG A 279 -25.06 18.01 4.22
C ARG A 279 -24.15 18.52 3.12
N LYS A 280 -24.34 18.07 1.86
CA LYS A 280 -23.58 18.65 0.75
C LYS A 280 -23.93 20.14 0.67
N CYS A 281 -23.03 21.00 1.16
CA CYS A 281 -23.14 22.44 1.01
C CYS A 281 -23.39 22.76 -0.46
N GLU A 282 -24.35 23.64 -0.72
CA GLU A 282 -24.35 24.41 -1.96
C GLU A 282 -22.96 25.03 -2.07
N VAL A 283 -22.16 24.55 -3.03
CA VAL A 283 -20.98 25.28 -3.45
C VAL A 283 -21.53 26.57 -4.05
N ASN A 284 -21.67 27.60 -3.23
CA ASN A 284 -21.90 28.95 -3.72
C ASN A 284 -20.81 29.19 -4.76
N ASP A 285 -21.25 29.45 -6.00
CA ASP A 285 -20.38 29.78 -7.12
C ASP A 285 -19.25 30.66 -6.61
N LYS A 286 -18.00 30.22 -6.82
CA LYS A 286 -16.82 30.97 -6.43
C LYS A 286 -17.01 32.42 -6.86
N PRO A 287 -16.84 33.42 -5.96
CA PRO A 287 -16.69 34.79 -6.41
C PRO A 287 -15.45 34.81 -7.30
N THR A 288 -15.66 35.09 -8.58
CA THR A 288 -14.59 35.49 -9.49
C THR A 288 -13.88 36.70 -8.88
N SER A 289 -12.63 36.49 -8.46
CA SER A 289 -11.71 37.46 -7.87
C SER A 289 -12.10 37.99 -6.48
N GLY A 290 -11.37 37.55 -5.45
CA GLY A 290 -11.40 38.15 -4.13
C GLY A 290 -10.67 37.28 -3.11
N ILE A 291 -9.78 37.89 -2.34
CA ILE A 291 -9.17 37.26 -1.15
C ILE A 291 -10.32 36.92 -0.19
N VAL A 292 -10.56 35.63 0.06
CA VAL A 292 -11.54 35.17 1.05
C VAL A 292 -11.04 35.61 2.43
N LYS A 293 -11.77 36.49 3.12
CA LYS A 293 -11.42 36.84 4.50
C LYS A 293 -11.89 35.70 5.41
N ILE A 294 -11.08 35.38 6.42
CA ILE A 294 -11.43 34.38 7.46
C ILE A 294 -12.75 34.74 8.15
N SER A 295 -13.10 36.03 8.25
CA SER A 295 -14.38 36.52 8.77
C SER A 295 -15.60 36.11 7.95
N ASP A 296 -15.41 35.75 6.69
CA ASP A 296 -16.49 35.40 5.75
C ASP A 296 -16.79 33.88 5.79
N ILE A 297 -15.95 33.11 6.50
CA ILE A 297 -16.21 31.71 6.83
C ILE A 297 -17.18 31.70 8.02
N VAL A 298 -18.47 31.62 7.74
CA VAL A 298 -19.47 31.31 8.75
C VAL A 298 -19.26 29.85 9.17
N VAL A 299 -18.58 29.65 10.31
CA VAL A 299 -18.54 28.35 10.98
C VAL A 299 -19.91 28.16 11.63
N SER A 300 -20.79 27.37 11.00
CA SER A 300 -21.99 26.92 11.70
C SER A 300 -21.55 26.03 12.87
N ASN A 301 -21.97 26.38 14.08
CA ASN A 301 -21.78 25.53 15.27
C ASN A 301 -22.79 24.37 15.33
N GLU A 302 -23.57 24.17 14.26
CA GLU A 302 -24.47 23.04 14.12
C GLU A 302 -23.66 21.84 13.62
N PHE A 303 -23.61 20.79 14.43
CA PHE A 303 -23.01 19.51 14.09
C PHE A 303 -24.14 18.52 13.77
N PRO A 304 -24.68 18.51 12.53
CA PRO A 304 -25.80 17.65 12.15
C PRO A 304 -25.51 16.16 12.37
N GLU A 305 -24.24 15.78 12.49
CA GLU A 305 -23.77 14.46 12.93
C GLU A 305 -24.23 14.08 14.32
N HIS A 306 -24.12 15.02 15.26
CA HIS A 306 -24.49 14.80 16.66
C HIS A 306 -25.99 14.55 16.76
N ASP A 307 -26.79 15.45 16.16
CA ASP A 307 -28.24 15.34 16.22
C ASP A 307 -28.72 14.06 15.54
N PHE A 308 -28.14 13.71 14.40
CA PHE A 308 -28.43 12.44 13.75
C PHE A 308 -28.06 11.23 14.62
N PHE A 309 -26.88 11.22 15.25
CA PHE A 309 -26.49 10.13 16.15
C PHE A 309 -27.52 9.93 17.28
N GLN A 310 -28.02 11.01 17.88
CA GLN A 310 -29.05 10.91 18.92
C GLN A 310 -30.33 10.22 18.44
N THR A 311 -30.67 10.30 17.14
CA THR A 311 -31.84 9.61 16.58
C THR A 311 -31.67 8.10 16.40
N ILE A 312 -30.43 7.62 16.27
CA ILE A 312 -30.14 6.21 15.99
C ILE A 312 -29.46 5.48 17.15
N LYS A 313 -28.90 6.19 18.14
CA LYS A 313 -28.01 5.63 19.18
C LYS A 313 -28.56 4.41 19.91
N ASP A 314 -29.87 4.35 20.15
CA ASP A 314 -30.52 3.26 20.91
C ASP A 314 -30.78 2.03 20.03
N ARG A 315 -30.61 2.16 18.70
CA ARG A 315 -30.79 1.09 17.70
C ARG A 315 -29.48 0.50 17.21
N ILE A 316 -28.34 1.03 17.64
CA ILE A 316 -27.00 0.59 17.22
C ILE A 316 -26.19 0.18 18.43
N SER A 317 -25.39 -0.87 18.29
CA SER A 317 -24.45 -1.30 19.32
C SER A 317 -23.06 -0.69 19.11
N ILE A 318 -22.19 -0.79 20.12
CA ILE A 318 -20.77 -0.46 19.94
C ILE A 318 -20.12 -1.39 18.90
N ASP A 319 -20.48 -2.68 18.89
CA ASP A 319 -19.95 -3.65 17.93
C ASP A 319 -20.26 -3.24 16.48
N ASP A 320 -21.44 -2.67 16.23
CA ASP A 320 -21.82 -2.20 14.90
C ASP A 320 -21.00 -0.98 14.46
N ILE A 321 -20.70 -0.07 15.41
CA ILE A 321 -19.80 1.07 15.17
C ILE A 321 -18.36 0.59 14.90
N ILE A 322 -17.86 -0.39 15.65
CA ILE A 322 -16.52 -0.94 15.43
C ILE A 322 -16.44 -1.68 14.09
N LYS A 323 -17.49 -2.42 13.69
CA LYS A 323 -17.57 -3.01 12.34
C LYS A 323 -17.57 -1.92 11.27
N MET A 324 -18.36 -0.87 11.44
CA MET A 324 -18.41 0.27 10.52
C MET A 324 -17.04 0.92 10.35
N GLU A 325 -16.34 1.20 11.46
CA GLU A 325 -14.98 1.73 11.44
C GLU A 325 -14.03 0.78 10.71
N THR A 326 -14.09 -0.52 11.04
CA THR A 326 -13.22 -1.55 10.45
C THR A 326 -13.39 -1.63 8.94
N ILE A 327 -14.62 -1.74 8.43
CA ILE A 327 -14.83 -1.87 6.99
C ILE A 327 -14.52 -0.58 6.24
N CYS A 328 -14.76 0.60 6.84
CA CYS A 328 -14.38 1.86 6.24
C CYS A 328 -12.85 2.01 6.15
N HIS A 329 -12.12 1.63 7.21
CA HIS A 329 -10.67 1.68 7.22
C HIS A 329 -10.08 0.73 6.19
N MET A 330 -10.56 -0.51 6.14
CA MET A 330 -10.12 -1.50 5.16
C MET A 330 -10.36 -1.02 3.73
N ALA A 331 -11.55 -0.46 3.44
CA ALA A 331 -11.86 0.10 2.13
C ALA A 331 -10.92 1.24 1.76
N LEU A 332 -10.69 2.18 2.69
CA LEU A 332 -9.79 3.32 2.48
C LEU A 332 -8.34 2.88 2.19
N LYS A 333 -7.90 1.79 2.83
CA LYS A 333 -6.54 1.24 2.68
C LYS A 333 -6.41 0.27 1.50
N GLY A 334 -7.51 -0.12 0.86
CA GLY A 334 -7.49 -1.16 -0.18
C GLY A 334 -7.11 -2.54 0.37
N GLU A 335 -7.47 -2.85 1.61
CA GLU A 335 -7.18 -4.16 2.22
C GLU A 335 -8.12 -5.25 1.68
N TYR A 336 -7.64 -6.50 1.69
CA TYR A 336 -8.40 -7.65 1.24
C TYR A 336 -9.47 -8.09 2.24
N SER A 337 -10.61 -8.57 1.72
CA SER A 337 -11.75 -9.01 2.51
C SER A 337 -11.41 -10.07 3.56
N GLU A 338 -10.42 -10.90 3.29
CA GLU A 338 -9.99 -12.04 4.09
C GLU A 338 -9.43 -11.61 5.45
N PHE A 339 -8.81 -10.42 5.52
CA PHE A 339 -8.28 -9.87 6.76
C PHE A 339 -9.34 -9.28 7.69
N PHE A 340 -10.61 -9.19 7.26
CA PHE A 340 -11.67 -8.53 8.04
C PHE A 340 -11.82 -9.08 9.46
N ASN A 341 -11.76 -10.41 9.65
CA ASN A 341 -11.95 -11.00 10.97
C ASN A 341 -10.81 -10.62 11.93
N ASP A 342 -9.57 -10.67 11.47
CA ASP A 342 -8.40 -10.31 12.26
C ASP A 342 -8.40 -8.82 12.60
N ARG A 343 -8.79 -7.97 11.64
CA ARG A 343 -8.93 -6.51 11.86
C ARG A 343 -10.04 -6.19 12.86
N LEU A 344 -11.20 -6.81 12.70
CA LEU A 344 -12.33 -6.63 13.61
C LEU A 344 -11.95 -7.08 15.03
N GLN A 345 -11.33 -8.25 15.17
CA GLN A 345 -10.88 -8.76 16.45
C GLN A 345 -9.88 -7.79 17.11
N THR A 346 -8.88 -7.32 16.36
CA THR A 346 -7.90 -6.34 16.86
C THR A 346 -8.57 -5.06 17.36
N ASN A 347 -9.64 -4.60 16.70
CA ASN A 347 -10.36 -3.40 17.10
C ASN A 347 -11.28 -3.65 18.32
N LEU A 348 -11.91 -4.81 18.41
CA LEU A 348 -12.71 -5.20 19.58
C LEU A 348 -11.84 -5.39 20.83
N GLU A 349 -10.63 -5.93 20.68
CA GLU A 349 -9.69 -6.12 21.80
C GLU A 349 -9.30 -4.79 22.48
N LYS A 350 -9.27 -3.68 21.73
CA LYS A 350 -9.00 -2.33 22.28
C LYS A 350 -10.07 -1.86 23.27
N ILE A 351 -11.28 -2.39 23.19
CA ILE A 351 -12.43 -1.97 24.01
C ILE A 351 -12.89 -3.02 25.03
N ASN A 352 -12.28 -4.21 25.03
CA ASN A 352 -12.69 -5.32 25.90
C ASN A 352 -12.65 -4.97 27.40
N ASN A 353 -11.68 -4.15 27.82
CA ASN A 353 -11.51 -3.76 29.22
C ASN A 353 -12.19 -2.43 29.59
N ALA A 354 -12.90 -1.81 28.65
CA ALA A 354 -13.60 -0.54 28.89
C ALA A 354 -14.88 -0.77 29.72
N SER A 355 -15.16 0.15 30.64
CA SER A 355 -16.44 0.25 31.34
C SER A 355 -17.58 0.62 30.38
N ASP A 356 -18.83 0.43 30.81
CA ASP A 356 -19.99 0.75 29.97
C ASP A 356 -20.07 2.25 29.61
N GLU A 357 -19.68 3.14 30.53
CA GLU A 357 -19.60 4.58 30.27
C GLU A 357 -18.53 4.91 29.22
N GLU A 358 -17.37 4.25 29.29
CA GLU A 358 -16.31 4.40 28.30
C GLU A 358 -16.73 3.84 26.94
N LYS A 359 -17.44 2.72 26.90
CA LYS A 359 -17.97 2.14 25.65
C LYS A 359 -18.97 3.07 24.98
N GLU A 360 -19.90 3.67 25.72
CA GLU A 360 -20.83 4.64 25.13
C GLU A 360 -20.11 5.89 24.60
N LYS A 361 -19.05 6.33 25.29
CA LYS A 361 -18.20 7.42 24.79
C LYS A 361 -17.46 7.02 23.49
N ILE A 362 -16.84 5.83 23.45
CA ILE A 362 -16.14 5.33 22.26
C ILE A 362 -17.11 5.17 21.08
N LYS A 363 -18.28 4.59 21.33
CA LYS A 363 -19.36 4.44 20.33
C LYS A 363 -19.72 5.80 19.70
N TYR A 364 -19.90 6.83 20.52
CA TYR A 364 -20.16 8.19 20.06
C TYR A 364 -18.96 8.77 19.28
N ASP A 365 -17.77 8.80 19.89
CA ASP A 365 -16.58 9.42 19.32
C ASP A 365 -16.18 8.78 17.98
N THR A 366 -16.21 7.44 17.89
CA THR A 366 -15.93 6.68 16.66
C THR A 366 -16.98 6.94 15.59
N PHE A 367 -18.27 6.97 15.95
CA PHE A 367 -19.32 7.29 14.97
C PHE A 367 -19.12 8.68 14.38
N ILE A 368 -18.94 9.70 15.23
CA ILE A 368 -18.71 11.07 14.77
C ILE A 368 -17.46 11.15 13.90
N HIS A 369 -16.33 10.59 14.37
CA HIS A 369 -15.09 10.60 13.61
C HIS A 369 -15.25 10.02 12.20
N GLN A 370 -15.95 8.88 12.07
CA GLN A 370 -16.09 8.19 10.80
C GLN A 370 -17.17 8.84 9.91
N TYR A 371 -18.32 9.19 10.49
CA TYR A 371 -19.47 9.73 9.77
C TYR A 371 -19.28 11.19 9.31
N SER A 372 -18.44 11.97 9.99
CA SER A 372 -18.07 13.34 9.58
C SER A 372 -17.18 13.38 8.33
N LYS A 373 -16.58 12.25 7.90
CA LYS A 373 -15.70 12.23 6.73
C LYS A 373 -16.51 12.42 5.45
N THR A 374 -15.97 13.23 4.54
CA THR A 374 -16.56 13.45 3.20
C THR A 374 -16.55 12.18 2.36
N THR A 375 -15.61 11.25 2.63
CA THR A 375 -15.50 9.96 1.95
C THR A 375 -16.37 8.86 2.58
N PHE A 376 -17.04 9.13 3.71
CA PHE A 376 -17.73 8.11 4.52
C PHE A 376 -18.62 7.18 3.69
N LEU A 377 -19.55 7.73 2.89
CA LEU A 377 -20.47 6.89 2.11
C LEU A 377 -19.75 6.00 1.10
N ASN A 378 -18.68 6.49 0.48
CA ASN A 378 -17.89 5.72 -0.48
C ASN A 378 -17.12 4.59 0.22
N ASP A 379 -16.49 4.90 1.34
CA ASP A 379 -15.72 3.95 2.14
C ASP A 379 -16.64 2.89 2.74
N PHE A 380 -17.81 3.30 3.25
CA PHE A 380 -18.81 2.42 3.84
C PHE A 380 -19.45 1.51 2.78
N LYS A 381 -19.83 2.04 1.62
CA LYS A 381 -20.34 1.26 0.48
C LYS A 381 -19.33 0.22 0.00
N SER A 382 -18.07 0.62 -0.13
CA SER A 382 -16.98 -0.27 -0.55
C SER A 382 -16.70 -1.34 0.52
N GLY A 383 -16.70 -0.94 1.79
CA GLY A 383 -16.56 -1.82 2.94
C GLY A 383 -17.67 -2.88 3.03
N LEU A 384 -18.93 -2.50 2.78
CA LEU A 384 -20.06 -3.43 2.74
C LEU A 384 -19.89 -4.48 1.63
N ARG A 385 -19.36 -4.10 0.46
CA ARG A 385 -19.03 -5.06 -0.62
C ARG A 385 -17.89 -5.99 -0.21
N LEU A 386 -16.83 -5.46 0.41
CA LEU A 386 -15.70 -6.26 0.90
C LEU A 386 -16.16 -7.38 1.84
N ILE A 387 -17.11 -7.11 2.73
CA ILE A 387 -17.62 -8.13 3.65
C ILE A 387 -18.72 -9.03 3.04
N GLY A 388 -19.00 -8.92 1.73
CA GLY A 388 -20.00 -9.75 1.06
C GLY A 388 -21.45 -9.34 1.32
N ARG A 389 -21.72 -8.03 1.49
CA ARG A 389 -23.07 -7.46 1.70
C ARG A 389 -23.46 -6.48 0.59
N PRO A 390 -23.44 -6.88 -0.70
CA PRO A 390 -23.72 -5.99 -1.83
C PRO A 390 -25.14 -5.41 -1.84
N THR A 391 -26.15 -6.10 -1.29
CA THR A 391 -27.52 -5.57 -1.20
C THR A 391 -27.58 -4.39 -0.23
N LEU A 392 -26.89 -4.47 0.91
CA LEU A 392 -26.77 -3.32 1.82
C LEU A 392 -25.97 -2.17 1.16
N ALA A 393 -24.91 -2.49 0.42
CA ALA A 393 -24.13 -1.49 -0.31
C ALA A 393 -24.96 -0.77 -1.39
N ALA A 394 -25.92 -1.47 -2.01
CA ALA A 394 -26.80 -0.91 -3.04
C ALA A 394 -27.82 0.11 -2.50
N ILE A 395 -28.07 0.13 -1.18
CA ILE A 395 -28.88 1.18 -0.53
C ILE A 395 -28.18 2.53 -0.64
N ILE A 396 -26.84 2.54 -0.65
CA ILE A 396 -26.00 3.73 -0.73
C ILE A 396 -25.77 4.05 -2.21
N ASN A 397 -26.61 4.90 -2.80
CA ASN A 397 -26.51 5.28 -4.21
C ASN A 397 -25.57 6.44 -4.47
#